data_AF-A0A1H3H1J2-F1
#
_entry.id   AF-A0A1H3H1J2-F1
#
_cell.length_a   1.000
_cell.length_b   1.000
_cell.length_c   1.000
_cell.angle_alpha   90.00
_cell.angle_beta   90.00
_cell.angle_gamma   90.00
#
_symmetry.space_group_name_H-M   'P 1'
#
loop_
_entity.id
_entity.type
_entity.pdbx_description
1 polymer ?
#
loop_
_entity_poly.entity_id
_entity_poly.type
_entity_poly.pdbx_seq_one_letter_code
_entity_poly.pdbx_strand_id
1 'polypeptide(L)'
;MAGVILLIAGCAVFMLFTLGESLGLQALIIGLIAAILPVPVLVACFLWLDRYEPEPMRYLIFCFGWGAFVSTAASLNVNTWAADLFQGWGLPDALVAVLVAPFIEELTKALGPILLFVARRREWSGITDGIVYCGLSAVGFAMVENILYLGGHGYAAGAHEYGPATGAQNVFAIFIVRILLTGFAHPLFTSMTGVGLGIAARAADRRVRWLAPLAGLLLSMMLHGTWNLMPSLAVATGQNLILLYGYIGVMVPIFFGMVGLAVWLRGWEGRLTERVLPDYVRAGWLTPPEVAALGSLGRRHSARRWARRVGGDAGLKAMRGYQVAATRLALLRDGMLRGLDTRPADLARTAAEEWRLLQAIAAYRQAFVGRDPQTPDAFWDGSRYQVSFPDGVRRTLEPPDEPVVPIPVVLVPPPAPVAPAAPYHPGGFGQPGVPGQPGVPGQPGVPGYGPPPPGYGPPGYGPPPPGYGPPGYGAPPPGYGPPPGYR
;
A
#
# COMPACT_ATOMS: atom_id res chain seq x y z
N MET A 1 -19.34 -11.09 3.88
CA MET A 1 -19.62 -10.04 2.87
C MET A 1 -21.05 -9.54 2.96
N ALA A 2 -22.08 -10.39 2.88
CA ALA A 2 -23.49 -9.96 2.97
C ALA A 2 -23.80 -9.12 4.23
N GLY A 3 -23.38 -9.55 5.43
CA GLY A 3 -23.62 -8.78 6.65
C GLY A 3 -23.00 -7.38 6.68
N VAL A 4 -21.80 -7.22 6.12
CA VAL A 4 -21.14 -5.90 6.03
C VAL A 4 -21.85 -4.98 5.05
N ILE A 5 -22.30 -5.52 3.91
CA ILE A 5 -23.07 -4.77 2.92
C ILE A 5 -24.40 -4.32 3.51
N LEU A 6 -25.11 -5.20 4.23
CA LEU A 6 -26.36 -4.89 4.91
C LEU A 6 -26.16 -3.84 6.00
N LEU A 7 -25.06 -3.90 6.76
CA LEU A 7 -24.72 -2.87 7.75
C LEU A 7 -24.52 -1.50 7.08
N ILE A 8 -23.69 -1.42 6.03
CA ILE A 8 -23.44 -0.17 5.31
C ILE A 8 -24.75 0.38 4.72
N ALA A 9 -25.57 -0.47 4.09
CA ALA A 9 -26.85 -0.07 3.54
C ALA A 9 -27.84 0.41 4.62
N GLY A 10 -27.91 -0.29 5.75
CA GLY A 10 -28.73 0.12 6.89
C GLY A 10 -28.30 1.46 7.46
N CYS A 11 -26.99 1.69 7.65
CA CYS A 11 -26.45 2.99 8.07
C CYS A 11 -26.70 4.08 7.01
N ALA A 12 -26.64 3.76 5.71
CA ALA A 12 -26.93 4.73 4.66
C ALA A 12 -28.39 5.18 4.68
N VAL A 13 -29.32 4.23 4.86
CA VAL A 13 -30.76 4.53 5.03
C VAL A 13 -30.99 5.35 6.30
N PHE A 14 -30.40 4.94 7.43
CA PHE A 14 -30.46 5.69 8.69
C PHE A 14 -29.97 7.14 8.52
N MET A 15 -28.81 7.34 7.88
CA MET A 15 -28.27 8.68 7.64
C MET A 15 -29.15 9.49 6.70
N LEU A 16 -29.72 8.90 5.65
CA LEU A 16 -30.61 9.60 4.74
C LEU A 16 -31.87 10.11 5.46
N PHE A 17 -32.49 9.27 6.30
CA PHE A 17 -33.64 9.68 7.11
C PHE A 17 -33.26 10.75 8.14
N THR A 18 -32.19 10.54 8.90
CA THR A 18 -31.73 11.47 9.94
C THR A 18 -31.38 12.85 9.36
N LEU A 19 -30.68 12.89 8.24
CA LEU A 19 -30.34 14.14 7.54
C LEU A 19 -31.56 14.77 6.87
N GLY A 20 -32.47 13.95 6.32
CA GLY A 20 -33.69 14.45 5.68
C GLY A 20 -34.64 15.12 6.66
N GLU A 21 -34.84 14.53 7.84
CA GLU A 21 -35.67 15.09 8.90
C GLU A 21 -35.04 16.33 9.53
N SER A 22 -33.73 16.33 9.76
CA SER A 22 -33.04 17.46 10.40
C SER A 22 -32.86 18.68 9.48
N LEU A 23 -32.56 18.47 8.19
CA LEU A 23 -32.24 19.54 7.25
C LEU A 23 -33.45 20.02 6.43
N GLY A 24 -34.43 19.12 6.23
CA GLY A 24 -35.46 19.27 5.20
C GLY A 24 -34.96 18.87 3.81
N LEU A 25 -35.89 18.45 2.94
CA LEU A 25 -35.58 17.86 1.64
C LEU A 25 -34.76 18.79 0.73
N GLN A 26 -35.09 20.08 0.69
CA GLN A 26 -34.43 21.03 -0.20
C GLN A 26 -32.95 21.25 0.19
N ALA A 27 -32.70 21.47 1.48
CA ALA A 27 -31.35 21.63 2.02
C ALA A 27 -30.52 20.36 1.86
N LEU A 28 -31.12 19.19 2.08
CA LEU A 28 -30.49 17.89 1.86
C LEU A 28 -30.03 17.72 0.41
N ILE A 29 -30.89 18.01 -0.57
CA ILE A 29 -30.55 17.88 -2.00
C ILE A 29 -29.41 18.84 -2.39
N ILE A 30 -29.47 20.11 -1.95
CA ILE A 30 -28.44 21.10 -2.23
C ILE A 30 -27.10 20.67 -1.60
N GLY A 31 -27.13 20.27 -0.33
CA GLY A 31 -25.96 19.76 0.38
C GLY A 31 -25.35 18.54 -0.29
N LEU A 32 -26.18 17.58 -0.72
CA LEU A 32 -25.76 16.37 -1.42
C LEU A 32 -25.06 16.67 -2.75
N ILE A 33 -25.67 17.51 -3.59
CA ILE A 33 -25.09 17.89 -4.89
C ILE A 33 -23.74 18.57 -4.69
N ALA A 34 -23.66 19.53 -3.76
CA ALA A 34 -22.44 20.26 -3.48
C ALA A 34 -21.34 19.35 -2.87
N ALA A 35 -21.71 18.44 -1.96
CA ALA A 35 -20.77 17.55 -1.29
C ALA A 35 -20.20 16.43 -2.20
N ILE A 36 -20.95 15.99 -3.22
CA ILE A 36 -20.48 14.97 -4.18
C ILE A 36 -19.43 15.53 -5.13
N LEU A 37 -19.52 16.81 -5.50
CA LEU A 37 -18.68 17.44 -6.52
C LEU A 37 -17.15 17.20 -6.35
N PRO A 38 -16.55 17.31 -5.16
CA PRO A 38 -15.12 17.05 -4.98
C PRO A 38 -14.73 15.56 -4.90
N VAL A 39 -15.69 14.66 -4.64
CA VAL A 39 -15.39 13.24 -4.38
C VAL A 39 -14.62 12.58 -5.53
N PRO A 40 -15.03 12.72 -6.82
CA PRO A 40 -14.29 12.15 -7.94
C PRO A 40 -12.84 12.63 -8.02
N VAL A 41 -12.58 13.90 -7.68
CA VAL A 41 -11.22 14.47 -7.71
C VAL A 41 -10.36 13.83 -6.62
N LEU A 42 -10.86 13.77 -5.38
CA LEU A 42 -10.13 13.16 -4.26
C LEU A 42 -9.89 11.67 -4.49
N VAL A 43 -10.91 10.93 -4.96
CA VAL A 43 -10.77 9.51 -5.31
C VAL A 43 -9.73 9.34 -6.43
N ALA A 44 -9.75 10.20 -7.46
CA ALA A 44 -8.76 10.16 -8.53
C ALA A 44 -7.34 10.41 -8.02
N CYS A 45 -7.14 11.28 -7.02
CA CYS A 45 -5.83 11.48 -6.38
C CYS A 45 -5.32 10.19 -5.70
N PHE A 46 -6.17 9.48 -4.96
CA PHE A 46 -5.79 8.20 -4.33
C PHE A 46 -5.55 7.09 -5.36
N LEU A 47 -6.40 6.96 -6.38
CA LEU A 47 -6.18 6.02 -7.48
C LEU A 47 -4.93 6.36 -8.31
N TRP A 48 -4.60 7.65 -8.41
CA TRP A 48 -3.36 8.09 -9.03
C TRP A 48 -2.18 7.65 -8.18
N LEU A 49 -2.23 7.82 -6.86
CA LEU A 49 -1.18 7.39 -5.94
C LEU A 49 -0.93 5.88 -6.06
N ASP A 50 -1.99 5.08 -6.13
CA ASP A 50 -2.00 3.60 -6.20
C ASP A 50 -1.73 3.00 -7.59
N ARG A 51 -1.06 3.75 -8.48
CA ARG A 51 -0.95 3.34 -9.90
C ARG A 51 -0.02 2.16 -10.14
N TYR A 52 0.91 1.87 -9.25
CA TYR A 52 1.92 0.82 -9.44
C TYR A 52 1.34 -0.58 -9.19
N GLU A 53 0.48 -0.72 -8.19
CA GLU A 53 -0.31 -1.92 -7.91
C GLU A 53 -1.75 -1.54 -7.58
N PRO A 54 -2.62 -1.41 -8.60
CA PRO A 54 -4.00 -0.98 -8.35
C PRO A 54 -4.76 -1.97 -7.46
N GLU A 55 -5.37 -1.44 -6.41
CA GLU A 55 -6.12 -2.21 -5.43
C GLU A 55 -7.48 -2.68 -5.97
N PRO A 56 -8.00 -3.84 -5.49
CA PRO A 56 -9.31 -4.33 -5.89
C PRO A 56 -10.42 -3.31 -5.55
N MET A 57 -11.20 -2.91 -6.56
CA MET A 57 -12.29 -1.93 -6.41
C MET A 57 -13.26 -2.24 -5.27
N ARG A 58 -13.52 -3.52 -4.98
CA ARG A 58 -14.37 -3.94 -3.85
C ARG A 58 -13.88 -3.43 -2.49
N TYR A 59 -12.58 -3.32 -2.28
CA TYR A 59 -11.99 -2.84 -1.03
C TYR A 59 -12.07 -1.32 -0.95
N LEU A 60 -11.84 -0.64 -2.08
CA LEU A 60 -11.98 0.82 -2.20
C LEU A 60 -13.44 1.26 -1.92
N ILE A 61 -14.42 0.58 -2.55
CA ILE A 61 -15.85 0.81 -2.31
C ILE A 61 -16.21 0.51 -0.85
N PHE A 62 -15.68 -0.57 -0.28
CA PHE A 62 -15.90 -0.90 1.12
C PHE A 62 -15.39 0.21 2.06
N CYS A 63 -14.14 0.67 1.89
CA CYS A 63 -13.56 1.72 2.73
C CYS A 63 -14.33 3.03 2.58
N PHE A 64 -14.63 3.44 1.35
CA PHE A 64 -15.44 4.64 1.09
C PHE A 64 -16.83 4.55 1.73
N GLY A 65 -17.56 3.45 1.50
CA GLY A 65 -18.90 3.25 2.04
C GLY A 65 -18.92 3.12 3.56
N TRP A 66 -17.90 2.49 4.14
CA TRP A 66 -17.72 2.43 5.59
C TRP A 66 -17.60 3.83 6.19
N GLY A 67 -16.69 4.63 5.65
CA GLY A 67 -16.49 6.01 6.08
C GLY A 67 -17.72 6.88 5.89
N ALA A 68 -18.37 6.77 4.73
CA ALA A 68 -19.55 7.56 4.39
C ALA A 68 -20.77 7.27 5.26
N PHE A 69 -20.98 6.02 5.68
CA PHE A 69 -22.25 5.65 6.32
C PHE A 69 -22.09 5.08 7.72
N VAL A 70 -21.20 4.11 7.91
CA VAL A 70 -21.03 3.47 9.23
C VAL A 70 -20.33 4.42 10.18
N SER A 71 -19.22 5.03 9.73
CA SER A 71 -18.44 5.94 10.55
C SER A 71 -19.19 7.22 10.90
N THR A 72 -19.87 7.81 9.92
CA THR A 72 -20.68 9.03 10.12
C THR A 72 -21.87 8.79 11.02
N ALA A 73 -22.60 7.68 10.84
CA ALA A 73 -23.70 7.31 11.73
C ALA A 73 -23.22 7.10 13.18
N ALA A 74 -22.13 6.35 13.38
CA ALA A 74 -21.57 6.15 14.70
C ALA A 74 -21.12 7.46 15.34
N SER A 75 -20.39 8.29 14.58
CA SER A 75 -19.85 9.56 15.07
C SER A 75 -20.95 10.56 15.39
N LEU A 76 -21.97 10.69 14.54
CA LEU A 76 -23.09 11.59 14.77
C LEU A 76 -23.78 11.26 16.10
N ASN A 77 -24.16 9.99 16.33
CA ASN A 77 -24.83 9.58 17.55
C ASN A 77 -23.97 9.82 18.80
N VAL A 78 -22.68 9.45 18.75
CA VAL A 78 -21.79 9.60 19.91
C VAL A 78 -21.47 11.06 20.19
N ASN A 79 -21.24 11.88 19.15
CA ASN A 79 -20.97 13.30 19.30
C ASN A 79 -22.17 14.04 19.87
N THR A 80 -23.39 13.76 19.37
CA THR A 80 -24.63 14.36 19.92
C THR A 80 -24.84 13.95 21.37
N TRP A 81 -24.73 12.66 21.69
CA TRP A 81 -24.85 12.19 23.07
C TRP A 81 -23.81 12.83 24.01
N ALA A 82 -22.57 12.97 23.55
CA ALA A 82 -21.52 13.61 24.33
C ALA A 82 -21.76 15.12 24.52
N ALA A 83 -22.30 15.82 23.51
CA ALA A 83 -22.71 17.21 23.61
C ALA A 83 -23.78 17.40 24.68
N ASP A 84 -24.85 16.59 24.64
CA ASP A 84 -25.94 16.66 25.63
C ASP A 84 -25.42 16.40 27.06
N LEU A 85 -24.53 15.41 27.23
CA LEU A 85 -23.92 15.08 28.51
C LEU A 85 -23.06 16.23 29.06
N PHE A 86 -22.21 16.82 28.21
CA PHE A 86 -21.31 17.91 28.59
C PHE A 86 -22.11 19.19 28.91
N GLN A 87 -23.15 19.48 28.14
CA GLN A 87 -24.08 20.56 28.43
C GLN A 87 -24.75 20.35 29.79
N GLY A 88 -25.16 19.12 30.12
CA GLY A 88 -25.69 18.76 31.43
C GLY A 88 -24.70 18.96 32.59
N TRP A 89 -23.40 18.93 32.31
CA TRP A 89 -22.33 19.24 33.27
C TRP A 89 -21.90 20.72 33.28
N GLY A 90 -22.54 21.57 32.46
CA GLY A 90 -22.17 22.98 32.33
C GLY A 90 -20.84 23.20 31.58
N LEU A 91 -20.39 22.22 30.80
CA LEU A 91 -19.18 22.31 29.99
C LEU A 91 -19.51 22.85 28.58
N PRO A 92 -18.56 23.56 27.94
CA PRO A 92 -18.79 24.10 26.60
C PRO A 92 -18.68 23.03 25.49
N ASP A 93 -19.53 23.15 24.48
CA ASP A 93 -19.55 22.27 23.29
C ASP A 93 -18.20 22.21 22.55
N ALA A 94 -17.39 23.27 22.67
CA ALA A 94 -16.04 23.31 22.12
C ALA A 94 -15.15 22.16 22.64
N LEU A 95 -15.34 21.68 23.87
CA LEU A 95 -14.61 20.53 24.39
C LEU A 95 -14.97 19.24 23.65
N VAL A 96 -16.25 19.07 23.31
CA VAL A 96 -16.71 17.92 22.51
C VAL A 96 -16.11 17.99 21.11
N ALA A 97 -16.17 19.17 20.47
CA ALA A 97 -15.62 19.39 19.13
C ALA A 97 -14.10 19.18 19.04
N VAL A 98 -13.35 19.50 20.09
CA VAL A 98 -11.87 19.44 20.10
C VAL A 98 -11.34 18.09 20.60
N LEU A 99 -12.03 17.43 21.54
CA LEU A 99 -11.52 16.22 22.19
C LEU A 99 -12.30 14.96 21.79
N VAL A 100 -13.62 15.00 21.90
CA VAL A 100 -14.47 13.81 21.73
C VAL A 100 -14.65 13.49 20.25
N ALA A 101 -15.04 14.47 19.44
CA ALA A 101 -15.30 14.28 18.02
C ALA A 101 -14.07 13.75 17.26
N PRO A 102 -12.85 14.34 17.38
CA PRO A 102 -11.67 13.80 16.72
C PRO A 102 -11.32 12.39 17.15
N PHE A 103 -11.49 12.06 18.44
CA PHE A 103 -11.23 10.73 18.95
C PHE A 103 -12.17 9.71 18.31
N ILE A 104 -13.48 9.94 18.41
CA ILE A 104 -14.49 8.99 17.92
C ILE A 104 -14.44 8.89 16.41
N GLU A 105 -14.38 10.02 15.71
CA GLU A 105 -14.45 10.01 14.26
C GLU A 105 -13.22 9.37 13.62
N GLU A 106 -12.01 9.66 14.08
CA GLU A 106 -10.81 9.02 13.51
C GLU A 106 -10.79 7.52 13.84
N LEU A 107 -11.27 7.13 15.03
CA LEU A 107 -11.44 5.73 15.39
C LEU A 107 -12.43 5.01 14.47
N THR A 108 -13.63 5.57 14.26
CA THR A 108 -14.67 4.95 13.43
C THR A 108 -14.31 4.97 11.94
N LYS A 109 -13.62 6.01 11.45
CA LYS A 109 -13.08 6.07 10.09
C LYS A 109 -12.03 4.97 9.88
N ALA A 110 -11.14 4.76 10.85
CA ALA A 110 -10.09 3.76 10.78
C ALA A 110 -10.58 2.32 10.96
N LEU A 111 -11.69 2.12 11.69
CA LEU A 111 -12.25 0.79 11.99
C LEU A 111 -12.48 -0.06 10.73
N GLY A 112 -13.04 0.51 9.66
CA GLY A 112 -13.23 -0.21 8.39
C GLY A 112 -11.91 -0.72 7.78
N PRO A 113 -10.96 0.18 7.48
CA PRO A 113 -9.61 -0.19 7.06
C PRO A 113 -8.90 -1.17 8.01
N ILE A 114 -9.05 -1.05 9.33
CA ILE A 114 -8.49 -1.99 10.31
C ILE A 114 -9.12 -3.38 10.17
N LEU A 115 -10.45 -3.46 10.03
CA LEU A 115 -11.13 -4.73 9.79
C LEU A 115 -10.66 -5.39 8.48
N LEU A 116 -10.47 -4.58 7.42
CA LEU A 116 -9.89 -5.05 6.17
C LEU A 116 -8.45 -5.54 6.37
N PHE A 117 -7.61 -4.80 7.10
CA PHE A 117 -6.24 -5.17 7.42
C PHE A 117 -6.16 -6.49 8.18
N VAL A 118 -7.00 -6.68 9.20
CA VAL A 118 -7.02 -7.93 9.99
C VAL A 118 -7.52 -9.11 9.15
N ALA A 119 -8.59 -8.91 8.36
CA ALA A 119 -9.19 -9.98 7.56
C ALA A 119 -8.38 -10.34 6.30
N ARG A 120 -7.66 -9.36 5.73
CA ARG A 120 -6.99 -9.45 4.42
C ARG A 120 -5.57 -8.91 4.44
N ARG A 121 -4.83 -9.12 5.54
CA ARG A 121 -3.46 -8.61 5.72
C ARG A 121 -2.51 -8.86 4.56
N ARG A 122 -2.63 -10.00 3.87
CA ARG A 122 -1.75 -10.37 2.75
C ARG A 122 -2.01 -9.56 1.48
N GLU A 123 -3.16 -8.90 1.39
CA GLU A 123 -3.47 -7.96 0.31
C GLU A 123 -2.85 -6.59 0.56
N TRP A 124 -2.24 -6.35 1.73
CA TRP A 124 -1.57 -5.08 2.04
C TRP A 124 -0.08 -5.18 1.72
N SER A 125 0.33 -4.41 0.73
CA SER A 125 1.67 -4.28 0.18
C SER A 125 2.52 -3.23 0.89
N GLY A 126 1.92 -2.22 1.53
CA GLY A 126 2.69 -1.20 2.25
C GLY A 126 1.95 0.03 2.72
N ILE A 127 2.70 1.14 2.82
CA ILE A 127 2.24 2.45 3.32
C ILE A 127 1.24 3.09 2.36
N THR A 128 1.45 2.96 1.06
CA THR A 128 0.56 3.51 0.03
C THR A 128 -0.86 2.96 0.17
N ASP A 129 -1.03 1.65 0.29
CA ASP A 129 -2.34 1.01 0.46
C ASP A 129 -3.04 1.51 1.71
N GLY A 130 -2.30 1.66 2.81
CA GLY A 130 -2.84 2.21 4.05
C GLY A 130 -3.32 3.64 3.90
N ILE A 131 -2.56 4.49 3.20
CA ILE A 131 -2.97 5.85 2.85
C ILE A 131 -4.23 5.83 1.98
N VAL A 132 -4.30 4.94 0.99
CA VAL A 132 -5.43 4.82 0.07
C VAL A 132 -6.70 4.34 0.78
N TYR A 133 -6.62 3.27 1.58
CA TYR A 133 -7.77 2.72 2.29
C TYR A 133 -8.30 3.65 3.38
N CYS A 134 -7.42 4.19 4.23
CA CYS A 134 -7.81 5.15 5.25
C CYS A 134 -8.27 6.48 4.64
N GLY A 135 -7.57 6.95 3.60
CA GLY A 135 -7.93 8.16 2.87
C GLY A 135 -9.31 8.06 2.24
N LEU A 136 -9.65 6.95 1.57
CA LEU A 136 -10.98 6.76 0.99
C LEU A 136 -12.09 6.66 2.04
N SER A 137 -11.83 6.04 3.20
CA SER A 137 -12.76 6.08 4.33
C SER A 137 -13.00 7.52 4.79
N ALA A 138 -11.94 8.31 4.93
CA ALA A 138 -12.05 9.71 5.30
C ALA A 138 -12.74 10.58 4.24
N VAL A 139 -12.53 10.32 2.94
CA VAL A 139 -13.26 11.00 1.85
C VAL A 139 -14.76 10.70 1.94
N GLY A 140 -15.13 9.43 2.18
CA GLY A 140 -16.53 9.05 2.38
C GLY A 140 -17.15 9.79 3.56
N PHE A 141 -16.45 9.81 4.70
CA PHE A 141 -16.89 10.55 5.89
C PHE A 141 -17.08 12.04 5.59
N ALA A 142 -16.05 12.68 5.01
CA ALA A 142 -16.07 14.09 4.68
C ALA A 142 -17.20 14.44 3.70
N MET A 143 -17.55 13.54 2.78
CA MET A 143 -18.69 13.74 1.88
C MET A 143 -19.98 13.93 2.68
N VAL A 144 -20.30 13.01 3.59
CA VAL A 144 -21.56 13.11 4.37
C VAL A 144 -21.53 14.26 5.37
N GLU A 145 -20.38 14.54 5.98
CA GLU A 145 -20.24 15.72 6.83
C GLU A 145 -20.45 17.02 6.03
N ASN A 146 -19.94 17.10 4.80
CA ASN A 146 -20.16 18.27 3.96
C ASN A 146 -21.62 18.46 3.55
N ILE A 147 -22.46 17.40 3.55
CA ILE A 147 -23.92 17.54 3.36
C ILE A 147 -24.51 18.34 4.52
N LEU A 148 -24.14 18.01 5.77
CA LEU A 148 -24.59 18.73 6.97
C LEU A 148 -24.17 20.20 6.93
N TYR A 149 -22.92 20.48 6.59
CA TYR A 149 -22.43 21.86 6.56
C TYR A 149 -23.00 22.70 5.42
N LEU A 150 -23.04 22.16 4.20
CA LEU A 150 -23.52 22.92 3.04
C LEU A 150 -25.05 23.02 3.05
N GLY A 151 -25.73 21.91 3.33
CA GLY A 151 -27.19 21.87 3.39
C GLY A 151 -27.73 22.57 4.63
N GLY A 152 -27.28 22.19 5.83
CA GLY A 152 -27.78 22.72 7.09
C GLY A 152 -27.25 24.10 7.42
N HIS A 153 -25.96 24.19 7.76
CA HIS A 153 -25.34 25.44 8.20
C HIS A 153 -25.25 26.50 7.10
N GLY A 154 -25.18 26.08 5.84
CA GLY A 154 -25.19 26.97 4.68
C GLY A 154 -26.60 27.34 4.26
N TYR A 155 -27.27 26.40 3.55
CA TYR A 155 -28.53 26.69 2.88
C TYR A 155 -29.68 26.90 3.88
N ALA A 156 -29.97 25.91 4.73
CA ALA A 156 -31.15 25.94 5.60
C ALA A 156 -31.11 27.12 6.57
N ALA A 157 -29.97 27.33 7.25
CA ALA A 157 -29.79 28.45 8.17
C ALA A 157 -29.94 29.81 7.47
N GLY A 158 -29.21 30.01 6.35
CA GLY A 158 -29.28 31.28 5.61
C GLY A 158 -30.64 31.53 4.97
N ALA A 159 -31.30 30.49 4.47
CA ALA A 159 -32.63 30.57 3.87
C ALA A 159 -33.72 30.88 4.90
N HIS A 160 -33.63 30.29 6.09
CA HIS A 160 -34.56 30.54 7.18
C HIS A 160 -34.48 31.98 7.70
N GLU A 161 -33.27 32.52 7.83
CA GLU A 161 -33.06 33.85 8.44
C GLU A 161 -33.24 35.00 7.44
N TYR A 162 -32.77 34.85 6.20
CA TYR A 162 -32.67 35.94 5.22
C TYR A 162 -33.20 35.59 3.82
N GLY A 163 -33.79 34.41 3.66
CA GLY A 163 -34.37 33.93 2.40
C GLY A 163 -33.41 33.17 1.48
N PRO A 164 -33.95 32.51 0.42
CA PRO A 164 -33.22 31.50 -0.35
C PRO A 164 -31.95 32.00 -1.05
N ALA A 165 -31.89 33.28 -1.43
CA ALA A 165 -30.73 33.87 -2.08
C ALA A 165 -29.51 33.93 -1.14
N THR A 166 -29.72 34.32 0.12
CA THR A 166 -28.68 34.32 1.16
C THR A 166 -28.25 32.90 1.49
N GLY A 167 -29.20 31.95 1.57
CA GLY A 167 -28.88 30.53 1.70
C GLY A 167 -27.92 30.03 0.61
N ALA A 168 -28.17 30.39 -0.64
CA ALA A 168 -27.28 30.03 -1.76
C ALA A 168 -25.89 30.69 -1.67
N GLN A 169 -25.82 31.96 -1.23
CA GLN A 169 -24.55 32.66 -1.01
C GLN A 169 -23.73 31.99 0.11
N ASN A 170 -24.38 31.60 1.21
CA ASN A 170 -23.74 30.91 2.32
C ASN A 170 -23.20 29.54 1.90
N VAL A 171 -23.96 28.78 1.09
CA VAL A 171 -23.47 27.52 0.49
C VAL A 171 -22.19 27.76 -0.29
N PHE A 172 -22.16 28.80 -1.15
CA PHE A 172 -20.98 29.10 -1.94
C PHE A 172 -19.76 29.45 -1.06
N ALA A 173 -19.93 30.31 -0.06
CA ALA A 173 -18.85 30.67 0.86
C ALA A 173 -18.31 29.46 1.63
N ILE A 174 -19.21 28.64 2.20
CA ILE A 174 -18.84 27.41 2.92
C ILE A 174 -18.18 26.42 1.97
N PHE A 175 -18.64 26.31 0.71
CA PHE A 175 -18.03 25.45 -0.28
C PHE A 175 -16.57 25.82 -0.54
N ILE A 176 -16.25 27.10 -0.73
CA ILE A 176 -14.87 27.54 -0.95
C ILE A 176 -13.98 27.13 0.24
N VAL A 177 -14.41 27.42 1.46
CA VAL A 177 -13.62 27.09 2.66
C VAL A 177 -13.49 25.58 2.83
N ARG A 178 -14.63 24.87 2.87
CA ARG A 178 -14.65 23.44 3.22
C ARG A 178 -14.15 22.52 2.13
N ILE A 179 -14.38 22.86 0.86
CA ILE A 179 -14.08 21.98 -0.26
C ILE A 179 -12.73 22.32 -0.89
N LEU A 180 -12.49 23.61 -1.19
CA LEU A 180 -11.25 24.01 -1.86
C LEU A 180 -10.09 24.18 -0.87
N LEU A 181 -10.32 24.86 0.26
CA LEU A 181 -9.24 25.16 1.20
C LEU A 181 -9.00 24.01 2.19
N THR A 182 -10.04 23.30 2.62
CA THR A 182 -9.90 22.31 3.70
C THR A 182 -10.41 20.91 3.35
N GLY A 183 -10.83 20.67 2.10
CA GLY A 183 -11.45 19.39 1.69
C GLY A 183 -10.52 18.18 1.79
N PHE A 184 -9.21 18.40 1.90
CA PHE A 184 -8.21 17.36 2.12
C PHE A 184 -7.93 17.07 3.60
N ALA A 185 -8.52 17.81 4.55
CA ALA A 185 -8.23 17.70 5.98
C ALA A 185 -8.49 16.29 6.53
N HIS A 186 -9.71 15.77 6.40
CA HIS A 186 -9.99 14.41 6.89
C HIS A 186 -9.11 13.35 6.21
N PRO A 187 -9.00 13.32 4.86
CA PRO A 187 -8.07 12.39 4.21
C PRO A 187 -6.64 12.50 4.71
N LEU A 188 -6.14 13.71 4.97
CA LEU A 188 -4.80 13.97 5.52
C LEU A 188 -4.64 13.38 6.93
N PHE A 189 -5.59 13.63 7.83
CA PHE A 189 -5.53 13.16 9.21
C PHE A 189 -5.63 11.65 9.29
N THR A 190 -6.67 11.04 8.70
CA THR A 190 -6.86 9.58 8.76
C THR A 190 -5.76 8.83 8.01
N SER A 191 -5.09 9.46 7.03
CA SER A 191 -3.92 8.86 6.38
C SER A 191 -2.76 8.62 7.35
N MET A 192 -2.65 9.31 8.49
CA MET A 192 -1.64 9.00 9.52
C MET A 192 -1.87 7.60 10.11
N THR A 193 -3.13 7.23 10.34
CA THR A 193 -3.51 5.85 10.70
C THR A 193 -3.15 4.88 9.58
N GLY A 194 -3.40 5.27 8.33
CA GLY A 194 -2.99 4.53 7.13
C GLY A 194 -1.48 4.26 7.07
N VAL A 195 -0.65 5.26 7.38
CA VAL A 195 0.80 5.10 7.44
C VAL A 195 1.19 4.09 8.51
N GLY A 196 0.60 4.17 9.70
CA GLY A 196 0.82 3.22 10.78
C GLY A 196 0.45 1.77 10.39
N LEU A 197 -0.70 1.59 9.74
CA LEU A 197 -1.15 0.28 9.23
C LEU A 197 -0.21 -0.28 8.14
N GLY A 198 0.24 0.57 7.22
CA GLY A 198 1.16 0.13 6.17
C GLY A 198 2.55 -0.24 6.69
N ILE A 199 3.05 0.47 7.71
CA ILE A 199 4.26 0.05 8.44
C ILE A 199 4.03 -1.32 9.10
N ALA A 200 2.88 -1.51 9.75
CA ALA A 200 2.52 -2.80 10.37
C ALA A 200 2.32 -3.94 9.36
N ALA A 201 1.95 -3.65 8.12
CA ALA A 201 1.87 -4.63 7.03
C ALA A 201 3.25 -5.22 6.70
N ARG A 202 4.30 -4.40 6.82
CA ARG A 202 5.67 -4.72 6.40
C ARG A 202 6.67 -4.92 7.54
N ALA A 203 6.19 -4.93 8.78
CA ALA A 203 7.01 -5.19 9.96
C ALA A 203 7.08 -6.69 10.28
N ALA A 204 8.27 -7.21 10.57
CA ALA A 204 8.45 -8.54 11.16
C ALA A 204 8.25 -8.51 12.69
N ASP A 205 8.68 -7.43 13.35
CA ASP A 205 8.55 -7.26 14.79
C ASP A 205 7.09 -7.06 15.21
N ARG A 206 6.63 -7.91 16.14
CA ARG A 206 5.30 -7.85 16.74
C ARG A 206 5.03 -6.52 17.44
N ARG A 207 6.02 -5.88 18.06
CA ARG A 207 5.85 -4.57 18.72
C ARG A 207 5.48 -3.50 17.70
N VAL A 208 6.25 -3.40 16.63
CA VAL A 208 5.99 -2.44 15.53
C VAL A 208 4.61 -2.67 14.90
N ARG A 209 4.19 -3.94 14.75
CA ARG A 209 2.86 -4.28 14.22
C ARG A 209 1.68 -3.72 15.02
N TRP A 210 1.87 -3.45 16.32
CA TRP A 210 0.83 -2.87 17.19
C TRP A 210 1.05 -1.39 17.47
N LEU A 211 2.31 -0.99 17.69
CA LEU A 211 2.65 0.39 18.02
C LEU A 211 2.50 1.33 16.83
N ALA A 212 2.83 0.90 15.60
CA ALA A 212 2.74 1.78 14.45
C ALA A 212 1.29 2.19 14.11
N PRO A 213 0.29 1.28 14.04
CA PRO A 213 -1.10 1.67 13.82
C PRO A 213 -1.66 2.54 14.95
N LEU A 214 -1.31 2.22 16.21
CA LEU A 214 -1.73 3.00 17.37
C LEU A 214 -1.15 4.41 17.34
N ALA A 215 0.15 4.55 17.06
CA ALA A 215 0.80 5.85 16.92
C ALA A 215 0.19 6.66 15.76
N GLY A 216 -0.08 6.02 14.63
CA GLY A 216 -0.76 6.65 13.50
C GLY A 216 -2.16 7.14 13.84
N LEU A 217 -2.94 6.35 14.58
CA LEU A 217 -4.28 6.71 15.04
C LEU A 217 -4.24 7.87 16.05
N LEU A 218 -3.35 7.83 17.03
CA LEU A 218 -3.18 8.92 17.99
C LEU A 218 -2.76 10.21 17.30
N LEU A 219 -1.83 10.13 16.35
CA LEU A 219 -1.42 11.29 15.56
C LEU A 219 -2.59 11.85 14.75
N SER A 220 -3.38 10.98 14.11
CA SER A 220 -4.59 11.36 13.39
C SER A 220 -5.58 12.12 14.29
N MET A 221 -5.87 11.60 15.49
CA MET A 221 -6.74 12.24 16.47
C MET A 221 -6.18 13.60 16.94
N MET A 222 -4.88 13.68 17.21
CA MET A 222 -4.23 14.92 17.66
C MET A 222 -4.25 15.99 16.58
N LEU A 223 -3.98 15.64 15.33
CA LEU A 223 -4.01 16.58 14.21
C LEU A 223 -5.43 17.09 13.96
N HIS A 224 -6.42 16.20 14.00
CA HIS A 224 -7.82 16.58 13.83
C HIS A 224 -8.32 17.44 15.00
N GLY A 225 -7.99 17.08 16.25
CA GLY A 225 -8.33 17.92 17.41
C GLY A 225 -7.64 19.28 17.38
N THR A 226 -6.38 19.34 16.96
CA THR A 226 -5.66 20.62 16.75
C THR A 226 -6.36 21.45 15.68
N TRP A 227 -6.85 20.81 14.62
CA TRP A 227 -7.61 21.47 13.57
C TRP A 227 -8.92 22.09 14.09
N ASN A 228 -9.68 21.34 14.90
CA ASN A 228 -10.92 21.82 15.52
C ASN A 228 -10.69 22.86 16.63
N LEU A 229 -9.50 22.84 17.26
CA LEU A 229 -9.12 23.81 18.27
C LEU A 229 -8.96 25.22 17.70
N MET A 230 -8.46 25.36 16.47
CA MET A 230 -8.20 26.66 15.85
C MET A 230 -9.44 27.56 15.75
N PRO A 231 -10.58 27.14 15.18
CA PRO A 231 -11.80 27.95 15.17
C PRO A 231 -12.37 28.18 16.58
N SER A 232 -12.29 27.17 17.45
CA SER A 232 -12.77 27.29 18.84
C SER A 232 -12.00 28.36 19.62
N LEU A 233 -10.67 28.41 19.45
CA LEU A 233 -9.80 29.39 20.09
C LEU A 233 -9.99 30.79 19.50
N ALA A 234 -10.16 30.90 18.18
CA ALA A 234 -10.43 32.17 17.51
C ALA A 234 -11.72 32.82 18.04
N VAL A 235 -12.78 32.03 18.23
CA VAL A 235 -14.04 32.49 18.84
C VAL A 235 -13.85 32.86 20.30
N ALA A 236 -13.22 31.99 21.10
CA ALA A 236 -13.05 32.23 22.54
C ALA A 236 -12.20 33.46 22.88
N THR A 237 -11.22 33.79 22.04
CA THR A 237 -10.30 34.92 22.24
C THR A 237 -10.69 36.18 21.46
N GLY A 238 -11.63 36.07 20.52
CA GLY A 238 -11.95 37.13 19.56
C GLY A 238 -10.85 37.41 18.54
N GLN A 239 -9.81 36.57 18.45
CA GLN A 239 -8.64 36.80 17.59
C GLN A 239 -8.73 35.99 16.28
N ASN A 240 -9.38 36.55 15.27
CA ASN A 240 -9.58 35.84 13.99
C ASN A 240 -8.28 35.52 13.23
N LEU A 241 -7.17 36.19 13.55
CA LEU A 241 -5.84 35.89 12.99
C LEU A 241 -5.33 34.48 13.32
N ILE A 242 -5.84 33.86 14.39
CA ILE A 242 -5.53 32.47 14.75
C ILE A 242 -5.89 31.51 13.61
N LEU A 243 -7.00 31.76 12.90
CA LEU A 243 -7.40 30.94 11.75
C LEU A 243 -6.37 31.03 10.61
N LEU A 244 -5.91 32.25 10.30
CA LEU A 244 -4.96 32.48 9.22
C LEU A 244 -3.59 31.86 9.54
N TYR A 245 -3.05 32.15 10.73
CA TYR A 245 -1.76 31.60 11.15
C TYR A 245 -1.82 30.10 11.38
N GLY A 246 -2.93 29.60 11.88
CA GLY A 246 -3.18 28.17 12.02
C GLY A 246 -3.22 27.46 10.67
N TYR A 247 -3.94 28.01 9.69
CA TYR A 247 -3.98 27.46 8.34
C TYR A 247 -2.59 27.45 7.68
N ILE A 248 -1.88 28.58 7.69
CA ILE A 248 -0.57 28.70 7.03
C ILE A 248 0.53 27.98 7.80
N GLY A 249 0.52 28.03 9.12
CA GLY A 249 1.58 27.51 9.98
C GLY A 249 1.42 26.03 10.33
N VAL A 250 0.20 25.49 10.31
CA VAL A 250 -0.08 24.09 10.66
C VAL A 250 -0.57 23.31 9.45
N MET A 251 -1.69 23.71 8.84
CA MET A 251 -2.33 22.91 7.79
C MET A 251 -1.49 22.81 6.52
N VAL A 252 -0.99 23.95 6.02
CA VAL A 252 -0.20 24.00 4.78
C VAL A 252 1.07 23.14 4.87
N PRO A 253 1.91 23.23 5.93
CA PRO A 253 3.07 22.36 6.09
C PRO A 253 2.73 20.87 6.19
N ILE A 254 1.69 20.50 6.94
CA ILE A 254 1.27 19.10 7.06
C ILE A 254 0.79 18.57 5.70
N PHE A 255 0.00 19.36 4.97
CA PHE A 255 -0.46 19.01 3.63
C PHE A 255 0.71 18.75 2.67
N PHE A 256 1.63 19.70 2.52
CA PHE A 256 2.77 19.53 1.62
C PHE A 256 3.74 18.45 2.09
N GLY A 257 3.91 18.28 3.40
CA GLY A 257 4.68 17.18 3.96
C GLY A 257 4.09 15.82 3.59
N MET A 258 2.77 15.67 3.69
CA MET A 258 2.08 14.43 3.31
C MET A 258 2.10 14.19 1.80
N VAL A 259 1.88 15.24 0.98
CA VAL A 259 1.99 15.13 -0.48
C VAL A 259 3.40 14.72 -0.88
N GLY A 260 4.42 15.34 -0.27
CA GLY A 260 5.82 14.98 -0.46
C GLY A 260 6.10 13.52 -0.08
N LEU A 261 5.61 13.08 1.09
CA LEU A 261 5.68 11.68 1.53
C LEU A 261 5.02 10.73 0.53
N ALA A 262 3.80 11.03 0.08
CA ALA A 262 3.05 10.21 -0.87
C ALA A 262 3.76 10.10 -2.23
N VAL A 263 4.28 11.21 -2.77
CA VAL A 263 5.05 11.22 -4.01
C VAL A 263 6.37 10.45 -3.85
N TRP A 264 7.04 10.59 -2.71
CA TRP A 264 8.27 9.85 -2.40
C TRP A 264 8.01 8.34 -2.31
N LEU A 265 6.97 7.91 -1.59
CA LEU A 265 6.56 6.50 -1.47
C LEU A 265 6.24 5.89 -2.83
N ARG A 266 5.46 6.60 -3.65
CA ARG A 266 5.16 6.21 -5.03
C ARG A 266 6.42 6.02 -5.88
N GLY A 267 7.39 6.93 -5.77
CA GLY A 267 8.67 6.80 -6.46
C GLY A 267 9.55 5.68 -5.90
N TRP A 268 9.40 5.34 -4.62
CA TRP A 268 10.13 4.28 -3.95
C TRP A 268 9.61 2.88 -4.33
N GLU A 269 8.29 2.73 -4.44
CA GLU A 269 7.61 1.50 -4.90
C GLU A 269 7.93 1.19 -6.36
N GLY A 270 7.94 2.20 -7.24
CA GLY A 270 8.32 2.00 -8.64
C GLY A 270 9.72 1.40 -8.80
N ARG A 271 10.63 1.70 -7.87
CA ARG A 271 12.00 1.18 -7.84
C ARG A 271 12.14 -0.14 -7.06
N LEU A 272 11.10 -0.63 -6.40
CA LEU A 272 11.16 -1.91 -5.69
C LEU A 272 11.47 -3.07 -6.64
N THR A 273 10.87 -3.07 -7.83
CA THR A 273 11.13 -4.08 -8.85
C THR A 273 12.60 -4.08 -9.28
N GLU A 274 13.24 -2.92 -9.39
CA GLU A 274 14.66 -2.82 -9.74
C GLU A 274 15.59 -3.27 -8.61
N ARG A 275 15.16 -3.19 -7.35
CA ARG A 275 15.94 -3.67 -6.20
C ARG A 275 15.85 -5.17 -5.99
N VAL A 276 14.68 -5.77 -6.23
CA VAL A 276 14.36 -7.14 -5.83
C VAL A 276 14.42 -8.13 -6.99
N LEU A 277 14.03 -7.72 -8.19
CA LEU A 277 14.01 -8.62 -9.35
C LEU A 277 15.39 -8.99 -9.95
N PRO A 278 16.53 -8.32 -9.67
CA PRO A 278 17.83 -8.77 -10.16
C PRO A 278 18.19 -10.22 -9.77
N ASP A 279 17.69 -10.74 -8.65
CA ASP A 279 17.87 -12.15 -8.27
C ASP A 279 17.24 -13.10 -9.30
N TYR A 280 16.09 -12.73 -9.84
CA TYR A 280 15.41 -13.48 -10.89
C TYR A 280 16.06 -13.29 -12.26
N VAL A 281 16.74 -12.16 -12.48
CA VAL A 281 17.57 -11.97 -13.68
C VAL A 281 18.77 -12.91 -13.66
N ARG A 282 19.46 -13.02 -12.51
CA ARG A 282 20.58 -13.96 -12.34
C ARG A 282 20.15 -15.42 -12.44
N ALA A 283 18.95 -15.74 -11.96
CA ALA A 283 18.35 -17.06 -12.09
C ALA A 283 17.78 -17.36 -13.50
N GLY A 284 17.89 -16.42 -14.44
CA GLY A 284 17.44 -16.58 -15.82
C GLY A 284 15.92 -16.50 -16.01
N TRP A 285 15.14 -16.10 -15.01
CA TRP A 285 13.67 -15.94 -15.12
C TRP A 285 13.24 -14.64 -15.80
N LEU A 286 14.07 -13.61 -15.72
CA LEU A 286 13.83 -12.27 -16.27
C LEU A 286 15.09 -11.74 -16.95
N THR A 287 14.95 -10.68 -17.74
CA THR A 287 16.08 -10.00 -18.38
C THR A 287 16.31 -8.61 -17.77
N PRO A 288 17.53 -8.04 -17.86
CA PRO A 288 17.77 -6.70 -17.37
C PRO A 288 16.82 -5.62 -17.97
N PRO A 289 16.54 -5.59 -19.30
CA PRO A 289 15.59 -4.65 -19.90
C PRO A 289 14.15 -4.86 -19.42
N GLU A 290 13.75 -6.11 -19.18
CA GLU A 290 12.42 -6.47 -18.67
C GLU A 290 12.20 -5.93 -17.25
N VAL A 291 13.21 -5.98 -16.40
CA VAL A 291 13.16 -5.38 -15.05
C VAL A 291 13.20 -3.86 -15.14
N ALA A 292 14.08 -3.32 -15.97
CA ALA A 292 14.25 -1.88 -16.09
C ALA A 292 12.99 -1.20 -16.66
N ALA A 293 12.26 -1.87 -17.57
CA ALA A 293 10.96 -1.42 -18.07
C ALA A 293 9.90 -1.20 -16.96
N LEU A 294 10.09 -1.78 -15.77
CA LEU A 294 9.17 -1.67 -14.63
C LEU A 294 9.45 -0.47 -13.72
N GLY A 295 10.67 0.09 -13.76
CA GLY A 295 11.19 1.05 -12.78
C GLY A 295 10.50 2.41 -12.70
N SER A 296 9.74 2.79 -13.74
CA SER A 296 8.95 4.01 -13.73
C SER A 296 7.66 3.89 -14.55
N LEU A 297 6.67 4.75 -14.27
CA LEU A 297 5.42 4.78 -15.03
C LEU A 297 5.63 5.10 -16.52
N GLY A 298 6.62 5.96 -16.83
CA GLY A 298 7.01 6.28 -18.20
C GLY A 298 7.53 5.04 -18.93
N ARG A 299 8.44 4.28 -18.31
CA ARG A 299 8.98 3.03 -18.84
C ARG A 299 7.91 1.94 -18.96
N ARG A 300 6.99 1.85 -18.00
CA ARG A 300 5.83 0.95 -18.08
C ARG A 300 4.93 1.32 -19.26
N HIS A 301 4.72 2.61 -19.50
CA HIS A 301 3.92 3.08 -20.62
C HIS A 301 4.61 2.82 -21.96
N SER A 302 5.92 3.06 -22.09
CA SER A 302 6.67 2.73 -23.31
C SER A 302 6.65 1.23 -23.59
N ALA A 303 6.85 0.38 -22.58
CA ALA A 303 6.77 -1.08 -22.71
C ALA A 303 5.38 -1.55 -23.19
N ARG A 304 4.30 -0.93 -22.70
CA ARG A 304 2.93 -1.21 -23.20
C ARG A 304 2.72 -0.77 -24.64
N ARG A 305 3.26 0.39 -25.04
CA ARG A 305 3.21 0.85 -26.44
C ARG A 305 3.99 -0.09 -27.35
N TRP A 306 5.19 -0.51 -26.94
CA TRP A 306 5.97 -1.50 -27.67
C TRP A 306 5.23 -2.84 -27.80
N ALA A 307 4.73 -3.39 -26.70
CA ALA A 307 3.98 -4.65 -26.72
C ALA A 307 2.71 -4.56 -27.57
N ARG A 308 2.06 -3.40 -27.64
CA ARG A 308 0.93 -3.18 -28.56
C ARG A 308 1.36 -3.17 -30.02
N ARG A 309 2.49 -2.53 -30.36
CA ARG A 309 3.02 -2.52 -31.73
C ARG A 309 3.36 -3.93 -32.21
N VAL A 310 3.96 -4.73 -31.34
CA VAL A 310 4.49 -6.06 -31.68
C VAL A 310 3.44 -7.17 -31.59
N GLY A 311 2.52 -7.10 -30.62
CA GLY A 311 1.54 -8.15 -30.32
C GLY A 311 0.08 -7.70 -30.38
N GLY A 312 -0.22 -6.49 -30.88
CA GLY A 312 -1.57 -5.94 -30.93
C GLY A 312 -2.20 -5.76 -29.54
N ASP A 313 -3.52 -5.83 -29.48
CA ASP A 313 -4.26 -5.70 -28.20
C ASP A 313 -3.98 -6.85 -27.24
N ALA A 314 -3.69 -8.05 -27.77
CA ALA A 314 -3.24 -9.18 -26.96
C ALA A 314 -1.90 -8.89 -26.28
N GLY A 315 -0.93 -8.32 -27.01
CA GLY A 315 0.37 -7.88 -26.45
C GLY A 315 0.22 -6.78 -25.40
N LEU A 316 -0.67 -5.81 -25.61
CA LEU A 316 -0.98 -4.79 -24.61
C LEU A 316 -1.56 -5.40 -23.32
N LYS A 317 -2.54 -6.30 -23.44
CA LYS A 317 -3.16 -6.99 -22.30
C LYS A 317 -2.13 -7.83 -21.55
N ALA A 318 -1.31 -8.58 -22.28
CA ALA A 318 -0.25 -9.41 -21.71
C ALA A 318 0.81 -8.57 -20.99
N MET A 319 1.26 -7.45 -21.56
CA MET A 319 2.21 -6.54 -20.91
C MET A 319 1.64 -5.91 -19.64
N ARG A 320 0.34 -5.57 -19.60
CA ARG A 320 -0.32 -5.14 -18.35
C ARG A 320 -0.29 -6.26 -17.29
N GLY A 321 -0.61 -7.48 -17.69
CA GLY A 321 -0.56 -8.66 -16.81
C GLY A 321 0.86 -8.93 -16.28
N TYR A 322 1.86 -8.86 -17.16
CA TYR A 322 3.28 -8.98 -16.81
C TYR A 322 3.70 -7.93 -15.78
N GLN A 323 3.39 -6.65 -16.01
CA GLN A 323 3.74 -5.55 -15.10
C GLN A 323 3.14 -5.76 -13.70
N VAL A 324 1.88 -6.17 -13.61
CA VAL A 324 1.22 -6.47 -12.33
C VAL A 324 1.85 -7.68 -11.65
N ALA A 325 2.06 -8.79 -12.39
CA ALA A 325 2.64 -10.00 -11.84
C ALA A 325 4.08 -9.79 -11.34
N ALA A 326 4.90 -9.04 -12.09
CA ALA A 326 6.27 -8.72 -11.71
C ALA A 326 6.34 -7.80 -10.48
N THR A 327 5.41 -6.84 -10.35
CA THR A 327 5.32 -6.00 -9.15
C THR A 327 4.96 -6.83 -7.93
N ARG A 328 3.97 -7.72 -8.05
CA ARG A 328 3.60 -8.67 -6.99
C ARG A 328 4.72 -9.61 -6.61
N LEU A 329 5.46 -10.12 -7.58
CA LEU A 329 6.62 -10.98 -7.34
C LEU A 329 7.69 -10.23 -6.53
N ALA A 330 7.97 -8.97 -6.88
CA ALA A 330 8.92 -8.15 -6.15
C ALA A 330 8.47 -7.90 -4.69
N LEU A 331 7.17 -7.62 -4.46
CA LEU A 331 6.62 -7.40 -3.13
C LEU A 331 6.61 -8.67 -2.27
N LEU A 332 6.25 -9.80 -2.88
CA LEU A 332 6.27 -11.12 -2.25
C LEU A 332 7.70 -11.44 -1.80
N ARG A 333 8.68 -11.27 -2.70
CA ARG A 333 10.09 -11.54 -2.42
C ARG A 333 10.68 -10.60 -1.37
N ASP A 334 10.37 -9.29 -1.43
CA ASP A 334 10.76 -8.35 -0.36
C ASP A 334 10.15 -8.76 0.99
N GLY A 335 8.93 -9.31 0.98
CA GLY A 335 8.27 -9.82 2.19
C GLY A 335 8.95 -11.06 2.77
N MET A 336 9.41 -11.97 1.91
CA MET A 336 10.21 -13.13 2.30
C MET A 336 11.54 -12.71 2.93
N LEU A 337 12.26 -11.77 2.29
CA LEU A 337 13.54 -11.25 2.78
C LEU A 337 13.41 -10.55 4.14
N ARG A 338 12.25 -9.92 4.40
CA ARG A 338 11.93 -9.32 5.70
C ARG A 338 11.49 -10.33 6.77
N GLY A 339 11.24 -11.59 6.41
CA GLY A 339 10.74 -12.60 7.34
C GLY A 339 9.30 -12.34 7.82
N LEU A 340 8.43 -11.85 6.93
CA LEU A 340 7.02 -11.56 7.30
C LEU A 340 6.23 -12.84 7.62
N ASP A 341 6.52 -13.92 6.89
CA ASP A 341 5.97 -15.25 7.09
C ASP A 341 6.97 -16.11 7.87
N THR A 342 6.57 -16.61 9.03
CA THR A 342 7.42 -17.45 9.90
C THR A 342 6.88 -18.87 10.08
N ARG A 343 5.59 -19.08 9.86
CA ARG A 343 4.96 -20.40 10.03
C ARG A 343 5.20 -21.27 8.79
N PRO A 344 5.44 -22.58 8.93
CA PRO A 344 5.67 -23.48 7.79
C PRO A 344 4.57 -23.42 6.72
N ALA A 345 3.31 -23.34 7.14
CA ALA A 345 2.17 -23.25 6.22
C ALA A 345 2.12 -21.92 5.44
N ASP A 346 2.59 -20.82 6.03
CA ASP A 346 2.66 -19.51 5.36
C ASP A 346 3.82 -19.49 4.36
N LEU A 347 4.98 -20.04 4.76
CA LEU A 347 6.14 -20.20 3.88
C LEU A 347 5.84 -21.06 2.64
N ALA A 348 5.19 -22.21 2.83
CA ALA A 348 4.81 -23.09 1.72
C ALA A 348 3.84 -22.41 0.75
N ARG A 349 2.90 -21.62 1.28
CA ARG A 349 1.96 -20.84 0.46
C ARG A 349 2.65 -19.72 -0.31
N THR A 350 3.58 -19.02 0.33
CA THR A 350 4.37 -17.97 -0.31
C THR A 350 5.24 -18.55 -1.43
N ALA A 351 5.88 -19.70 -1.23
CA ALA A 351 6.60 -20.39 -2.28
C ALA A 351 5.69 -20.80 -3.45
N ALA A 352 4.48 -21.31 -3.17
CA ALA A 352 3.50 -21.65 -4.20
C ALA A 352 3.06 -20.41 -5.00
N GLU A 353 2.88 -19.27 -4.34
CA GLU A 353 2.51 -18.00 -4.97
C GLU A 353 3.66 -17.43 -5.82
N GLU A 354 4.91 -17.49 -5.34
CA GLU A 354 6.12 -17.13 -6.09
C GLU A 354 6.16 -17.93 -7.40
N TRP A 355 5.95 -19.24 -7.31
CA TRP A 355 5.91 -20.13 -8.48
C TRP A 355 4.77 -19.79 -9.46
N ARG A 356 3.57 -19.51 -8.93
CA ARG A 356 2.41 -19.10 -9.74
C ARG A 356 2.66 -17.79 -10.48
N LEU A 357 3.29 -16.81 -9.82
CA LEU A 357 3.63 -15.52 -10.43
C LEU A 357 4.69 -15.68 -11.51
N LEU A 358 5.71 -16.52 -11.29
CA LEU A 358 6.71 -16.84 -12.31
C LEU A 358 6.11 -17.49 -13.55
N GLN A 359 5.20 -18.46 -13.37
CA GLN A 359 4.45 -19.05 -14.49
C GLN A 359 3.61 -18.00 -15.23
N ALA A 360 2.90 -17.14 -14.51
CA ALA A 360 2.07 -16.11 -15.11
C ALA A 360 2.93 -15.14 -15.92
N ILE A 361 4.09 -14.73 -15.38
CA ILE A 361 5.08 -13.91 -16.08
C ILE A 361 5.53 -14.59 -17.37
N ALA A 362 5.92 -15.86 -17.32
CA ALA A 362 6.34 -16.62 -18.50
C ALA A 362 5.22 -16.70 -19.55
N ALA A 363 3.97 -16.95 -19.13
CA ALA A 363 2.82 -17.00 -20.02
C ALA A 363 2.50 -15.65 -20.68
N TYR A 364 2.57 -14.53 -19.95
CA TYR A 364 2.36 -13.22 -20.54
C TYR A 364 3.44 -12.86 -21.57
N ARG A 365 4.68 -13.27 -21.33
CA ARG A 365 5.80 -12.97 -22.23
C ARG A 365 5.67 -13.62 -23.61
N GLN A 366 5.06 -14.80 -23.69
CA GLN A 366 4.75 -15.49 -24.96
C GLN A 366 3.96 -14.63 -25.95
N ALA A 367 3.24 -13.59 -25.49
CA ALA A 367 2.46 -12.71 -26.35
C ALA A 367 3.29 -11.65 -27.09
N PHE A 368 4.54 -11.39 -26.70
CA PHE A 368 5.37 -10.33 -27.29
C PHE A 368 6.84 -10.70 -27.50
N VAL A 369 7.34 -11.77 -26.88
CA VAL A 369 8.69 -12.30 -27.13
C VAL A 369 8.80 -12.84 -28.56
N GLY A 370 9.91 -12.53 -29.24
CA GLY A 370 10.24 -13.05 -30.58
C GLY A 370 9.32 -12.57 -31.71
N ARG A 371 8.42 -11.62 -31.43
CA ARG A 371 7.46 -11.09 -32.41
C ARG A 371 7.91 -9.78 -33.05
N ASP A 372 8.97 -9.17 -32.52
CA ASP A 372 9.48 -7.90 -33.04
C ASP A 372 10.42 -8.17 -34.24
N PRO A 373 10.03 -7.81 -35.47
CA PRO A 373 10.79 -8.14 -36.68
C PRO A 373 12.10 -7.36 -36.80
N GLN A 374 12.27 -6.28 -36.01
CA GLN A 374 13.50 -5.47 -36.02
C GLN A 374 14.57 -6.05 -35.10
N THR A 375 14.28 -7.17 -34.45
CA THR A 375 15.05 -7.63 -33.30
C THR A 375 15.57 -9.05 -33.52
N PRO A 376 16.89 -9.29 -33.45
CA PRO A 376 17.46 -10.62 -33.68
C PRO A 376 17.10 -11.60 -32.57
N ASP A 377 16.95 -12.89 -32.90
CA ASP A 377 16.65 -13.94 -31.93
C ASP A 377 17.73 -14.02 -30.86
N ALA A 378 17.36 -13.73 -29.60
CA ALA A 378 18.27 -13.80 -28.48
C ALA A 378 17.66 -14.48 -27.26
N PHE A 379 18.51 -14.94 -26.35
CA PHE A 379 18.12 -15.30 -25.00
C PHE A 379 19.14 -14.85 -23.95
N TRP A 380 18.69 -14.70 -22.71
CA TRP A 380 19.52 -14.35 -21.56
C TRP A 380 19.81 -15.60 -20.74
N ASP A 381 21.09 -15.91 -20.50
CA ASP A 381 21.51 -17.11 -19.76
C ASP A 381 21.66 -16.91 -18.24
N GLY A 382 21.37 -15.70 -17.75
CA GLY A 382 21.61 -15.29 -16.37
C GLY A 382 22.75 -14.28 -16.23
N SER A 383 23.68 -14.26 -17.20
CA SER A 383 24.87 -13.41 -17.17
C SER A 383 25.14 -12.65 -18.49
N ARG A 384 24.86 -13.27 -19.63
CA ARG A 384 25.17 -12.75 -20.96
C ARG A 384 24.03 -13.00 -21.93
N TYR A 385 23.99 -12.19 -22.99
CA TYR A 385 23.07 -12.41 -24.10
C TYR A 385 23.66 -13.38 -25.09
N GLN A 386 22.84 -14.31 -25.55
CA GLN A 386 23.16 -15.23 -26.64
C GLN A 386 22.31 -14.84 -27.85
N VAL A 387 22.89 -14.08 -28.78
CA VAL A 387 22.18 -13.48 -29.92
C VAL A 387 22.51 -14.22 -31.21
N SER A 388 21.49 -14.60 -31.96
CA SER A 388 21.59 -15.23 -33.27
C SER A 388 21.56 -14.14 -34.33
N PHE A 389 22.66 -14.01 -35.08
CA PHE A 389 22.79 -13.00 -36.13
C PHE A 389 22.25 -13.54 -37.48
N PRO A 390 21.96 -12.67 -38.46
CA PRO A 390 21.47 -13.09 -39.78
C PRO A 390 22.43 -14.04 -40.54
N ASP A 391 23.69 -14.11 -40.13
CA ASP A 391 24.70 -15.04 -40.64
C ASP A 391 24.56 -16.47 -40.08
N GLY A 392 23.57 -16.72 -39.21
CA GLY A 392 23.33 -18.00 -38.55
C GLY A 392 24.25 -18.27 -37.37
N VAL A 393 25.17 -17.36 -37.05
CA VAL A 393 26.12 -17.52 -35.94
C VAL A 393 25.53 -16.94 -34.67
N ARG A 394 25.54 -17.74 -33.60
CA ARG A 394 25.20 -17.28 -32.27
C ARG A 394 26.43 -16.67 -31.61
N ARG A 395 26.33 -15.42 -31.15
CA ARG A 395 27.41 -14.72 -30.45
C ARG A 395 26.96 -14.33 -29.05
N THR A 396 27.93 -14.35 -28.14
CA THR A 396 27.73 -13.92 -26.76
C THR A 396 28.02 -12.44 -26.63
N LEU A 397 27.07 -11.66 -26.10
CA LEU A 397 27.20 -10.22 -25.86
C LEU A 397 27.06 -9.92 -24.37
N GLU A 398 27.86 -8.98 -23.88
CA GLU A 398 27.72 -8.44 -22.52
C GLU A 398 26.45 -7.58 -22.43
N PRO A 399 25.83 -7.48 -21.24
CA PRO A 399 24.69 -6.59 -21.05
C PRO A 399 25.12 -5.13 -21.29
N PRO A 400 24.25 -4.31 -21.92
CA PRO A 400 24.55 -2.90 -22.10
C PRO A 400 24.62 -2.19 -20.74
N ASP A 401 25.47 -1.17 -20.64
CA ASP A 401 25.65 -0.36 -19.43
C ASP A 401 24.33 0.28 -18.97
N GLU A 402 23.47 0.65 -19.93
CA GLU A 402 22.11 1.08 -19.68
C GLU A 402 21.09 0.07 -20.25
N PRO A 403 20.12 -0.39 -19.44
CA PRO A 403 19.08 -1.29 -19.92
C PRO A 403 18.09 -0.54 -20.83
N VAL A 404 18.36 -0.60 -22.14
CA VAL A 404 17.48 -0.12 -23.22
C VAL A 404 16.42 -1.16 -23.58
N VAL A 405 15.17 -0.72 -23.69
CA VAL A 405 14.08 -1.46 -24.35
C VAL A 405 14.08 -1.09 -25.85
N PRO A 406 13.90 -2.04 -26.80
CA PRO A 406 13.58 -3.46 -26.66
C PRO A 406 14.59 -4.44 -27.34
N ILE A 407 14.93 -5.59 -26.72
CA ILE A 407 15.62 -6.74 -27.36
C ILE A 407 15.07 -8.07 -26.76
N PRO A 408 14.97 -9.19 -27.52
CA PRO A 408 14.02 -10.28 -27.30
C PRO A 408 14.66 -11.40 -26.48
N VAL A 409 13.88 -12.06 -25.63
CA VAL A 409 14.37 -13.25 -24.92
C VAL A 409 13.33 -14.35 -24.94
N VAL A 410 13.64 -15.42 -25.68
CA VAL A 410 13.00 -16.72 -25.46
C VAL A 410 13.71 -17.37 -24.28
N LEU A 411 13.06 -17.42 -23.12
CA LEU A 411 13.57 -18.24 -22.03
C LEU A 411 13.18 -19.69 -22.24
N VAL A 412 14.18 -20.56 -22.25
CA VAL A 412 13.97 -21.95 -21.87
C VAL A 412 13.66 -21.95 -20.37
N PRO A 413 12.57 -22.56 -19.89
CA PRO A 413 12.31 -22.64 -18.46
C PRO A 413 13.49 -23.34 -17.77
N PRO A 414 13.99 -22.82 -16.62
CA PRO A 414 15.02 -23.51 -15.88
C PRO A 414 14.50 -24.89 -15.45
N PRO A 415 15.38 -25.92 -15.33
CA PRO A 415 14.97 -27.19 -14.74
C PRO A 415 14.36 -26.94 -13.36
N ALA A 416 13.35 -27.73 -13.00
CA ALA A 416 12.65 -27.60 -11.73
C ALA A 416 13.67 -27.55 -10.58
N PRO A 417 13.52 -26.64 -9.60
CA PRO A 417 14.42 -26.59 -8.46
C PRO A 417 14.38 -27.96 -7.77
N VAL A 418 15.57 -28.54 -7.56
CA VAL A 418 15.72 -29.74 -6.75
C VAL A 418 15.13 -29.43 -5.39
N ALA A 419 14.09 -30.18 -4.98
CA ALA A 419 13.51 -30.03 -3.67
C ALA A 419 14.64 -30.13 -2.62
N PRO A 420 14.67 -29.26 -1.59
CA PRO A 420 15.66 -29.39 -0.54
C PRO A 420 15.55 -30.80 0.05
N ALA A 421 16.67 -31.52 0.05
CA ALA A 421 16.75 -32.84 0.65
C ALA A 421 16.15 -32.77 2.06
N ALA A 422 15.22 -33.67 2.35
CA ALA A 422 14.64 -33.80 3.68
C ALA A 422 15.78 -33.90 4.72
N PRO A 423 15.64 -33.28 5.91
CA PRO A 423 16.67 -33.37 6.93
C PRO A 423 16.91 -34.84 7.28
N TYR A 424 18.16 -35.27 7.10
CA TYR A 424 18.64 -36.54 7.57
C TYR A 424 18.48 -36.58 9.10
N HIS A 425 17.56 -37.39 9.60
CA HIS A 425 17.46 -37.72 11.02
C HIS A 425 18.57 -38.73 11.34
N PRO A 426 19.53 -38.43 12.25
CA PRO A 426 20.43 -39.43 12.77
C PRO A 426 19.62 -40.44 13.60
N GLY A 427 19.64 -41.70 13.20
CA GLY A 427 18.99 -42.80 13.92
C GLY A 427 19.49 -42.88 15.36
N GLY A 428 18.55 -42.80 16.30
CA GLY A 428 18.79 -43.02 17.71
C GLY A 428 19.06 -44.49 18.03
N PHE A 429 19.91 -44.68 19.04
CA PHE A 429 20.37 -45.94 19.60
C PHE A 429 19.23 -46.85 20.07
N GLY A 430 19.53 -48.16 20.08
CA GLY A 430 18.55 -49.23 20.18
C GLY A 430 17.80 -49.37 21.50
N GLN A 431 16.70 -50.11 21.44
CA GLN A 431 16.13 -50.84 22.56
C GLN A 431 15.86 -52.30 22.15
N PRO A 432 15.94 -53.27 23.08
CA PRO A 432 15.94 -54.69 22.75
C PRO A 432 14.53 -55.32 22.76
N GLY A 433 14.25 -56.09 21.71
CA GLY A 433 13.61 -57.41 21.74
C GLY A 433 12.21 -57.59 22.36
N VAL A 434 11.22 -57.87 21.50
CA VAL A 434 10.04 -58.69 21.84
C VAL A 434 9.74 -59.62 20.64
N PRO A 435 9.65 -60.96 20.81
CA PRO A 435 9.43 -61.90 19.70
C PRO A 435 7.94 -62.29 19.55
N GLY A 436 7.43 -62.28 18.30
CA GLY A 436 6.10 -62.79 17.95
C GLY A 436 5.80 -62.76 16.45
N GLN A 437 5.75 -63.96 15.84
CA GLN A 437 5.36 -64.42 14.49
C GLN A 437 4.09 -63.79 13.82
N PRO A 438 3.65 -64.19 12.58
CA PRO A 438 4.35 -64.38 11.30
C PRO A 438 3.59 -63.82 10.05
N GLY A 439 4.34 -63.34 9.04
CA GLY A 439 4.14 -63.47 7.57
C GLY A 439 2.87 -62.98 6.83
N VAL A 440 3.05 -62.14 5.79
CA VAL A 440 2.33 -62.17 4.47
C VAL A 440 3.25 -61.57 3.37
N PRO A 441 3.26 -62.07 2.11
CA PRO A 441 4.32 -61.85 1.12
C PRO A 441 4.00 -60.85 0.00
N GLY A 442 5.05 -60.24 -0.57
CA GLY A 442 5.08 -59.84 -1.98
C GLY A 442 5.55 -58.41 -2.28
N GLN A 443 6.74 -58.25 -2.85
CA GLN A 443 6.96 -57.62 -4.17
C GLN A 443 8.46 -57.68 -4.57
N PRO A 444 8.78 -57.65 -5.89
CA PRO A 444 10.03 -58.18 -6.46
C PRO A 444 11.24 -57.27 -6.28
N GLY A 445 12.41 -57.89 -6.20
CA GLY A 445 13.70 -57.24 -5.99
C GLY A 445 14.16 -56.32 -7.12
N VAL A 446 14.90 -55.28 -6.71
CA VAL A 446 15.67 -54.39 -7.59
C VAL A 446 17.14 -54.82 -7.54
N PRO A 447 17.88 -54.90 -8.67
CA PRO A 447 19.25 -55.41 -8.71
C PRO A 447 20.22 -54.51 -7.94
N GLY A 448 21.12 -55.13 -7.17
CA GLY A 448 22.19 -54.45 -6.44
C GLY A 448 23.23 -53.83 -7.38
N TYR A 449 23.64 -52.61 -7.06
CA TYR A 449 24.87 -52.01 -7.56
C TYR A 449 25.94 -52.11 -6.48
N GLY A 450 27.13 -52.57 -6.89
CA GLY A 450 28.29 -52.79 -6.03
C GLY A 450 28.90 -51.51 -5.44
N PRO A 451 29.90 -51.66 -4.57
CA PRO A 451 30.48 -50.55 -3.81
C PRO A 451 31.23 -49.56 -4.72
N PRO A 452 31.16 -48.24 -4.47
CA PRO A 452 31.95 -47.24 -5.18
C PRO A 452 33.42 -47.20 -4.67
N PRO A 453 34.37 -46.77 -5.51
CA PRO A 453 35.79 -46.71 -5.18
C PRO A 453 36.12 -45.57 -4.19
N PRO A 454 37.21 -45.68 -3.41
CA PRO A 454 37.53 -44.72 -2.36
C PRO A 454 38.23 -43.47 -2.90
N GLY A 455 37.77 -42.29 -2.47
CA GLY A 455 38.56 -41.06 -2.58
C GLY A 455 37.73 -39.85 -3.00
N TYR A 456 37.05 -39.21 -2.04
CA TYR A 456 36.85 -37.75 -1.99
C TYR A 456 36.46 -37.41 -0.55
N GLY A 457 37.39 -36.81 0.19
CA GLY A 457 37.15 -36.29 1.52
C GLY A 457 36.32 -34.99 1.49
N PRO A 458 35.70 -34.61 2.62
CA PRO A 458 34.88 -33.41 2.73
C PRO A 458 35.73 -32.12 2.65
N PRO A 459 35.27 -31.02 2.03
CA PRO A 459 35.98 -29.75 2.05
C PRO A 459 35.97 -29.13 3.46
N GLY A 460 37.16 -28.98 4.03
CA GLY A 460 37.38 -28.23 5.27
C GLY A 460 37.24 -26.72 5.08
N TYR A 461 36.77 -26.06 6.13
CA TYR A 461 36.81 -24.60 6.26
C TYR A 461 38.27 -24.12 6.29
N GLY A 462 38.68 -23.39 5.26
CA GLY A 462 39.93 -22.61 5.26
C GLY A 462 39.75 -21.27 5.98
N PRO A 463 40.80 -20.74 6.65
CA PRO A 463 40.75 -19.43 7.29
C PRO A 463 40.65 -18.29 6.26
N PRO A 464 40.07 -17.13 6.64
CA PRO A 464 39.84 -16.02 5.73
C PRO A 464 41.15 -15.30 5.32
N PRO A 465 41.19 -14.68 4.12
CA PRO A 465 42.34 -13.92 3.64
C PRO A 465 42.57 -12.63 4.47
N PRO A 466 43.83 -12.18 4.63
CA PRO A 466 44.15 -11.00 5.43
C PRO A 466 43.76 -9.72 4.67
N GLY A 467 42.94 -8.86 5.29
CA GLY A 467 42.67 -7.54 4.69
C GLY A 467 41.40 -6.78 5.10
N TYR A 468 40.54 -7.28 5.98
CA TYR A 468 39.38 -6.51 6.45
C TYR A 468 39.27 -6.56 7.98
N GLY A 469 39.87 -5.55 8.63
CA GLY A 469 39.59 -5.22 10.03
C GLY A 469 38.31 -4.38 10.16
N PRO A 470 37.67 -4.38 11.34
CA PRO A 470 36.44 -3.63 11.61
C PRO A 470 36.66 -2.10 11.55
N PRO A 471 35.63 -1.28 11.24
CA PRO A 471 35.78 0.16 11.20
C PRO A 471 36.02 0.72 12.62
N GLY A 472 37.25 1.16 12.86
CA GLY A 472 37.61 1.96 14.03
C GLY A 472 37.17 3.42 13.87
N TYR A 473 36.78 4.02 14.99
CA TYR A 473 36.50 5.44 15.13
C TYR A 473 37.69 6.29 14.65
N GLY A 474 37.48 7.07 13.58
CA GLY A 474 38.46 8.01 13.05
C GLY A 474 38.46 9.32 13.85
N ALA A 475 39.64 9.71 14.32
CA ALA A 475 39.94 11.03 14.88
C ALA A 475 39.77 12.14 13.80
N PRO A 476 39.44 13.39 14.20
CA PRO A 476 39.24 14.50 13.28
C PRO A 476 40.57 15.08 12.74
N PRO A 477 40.60 15.61 11.51
CA PRO A 477 41.76 16.28 10.93
C PRO A 477 42.02 17.67 11.56
N PRO A 478 43.28 18.15 11.57
CA PRO A 478 43.66 19.40 12.21
C PRO A 478 43.42 20.63 11.31
N GLY A 479 42.93 21.71 11.93
CA GLY A 479 43.13 23.08 11.46
C GLY A 479 41.92 23.74 10.78
N TYR A 480 41.14 24.52 11.54
CA TYR A 480 40.78 25.92 11.29
C TYR A 480 40.08 26.46 12.56
N GLY A 481 40.48 27.65 13.00
CA GLY A 481 40.26 28.19 14.36
C GLY A 481 38.83 28.56 14.75
N PRO A 482 38.61 28.95 16.02
CA PRO A 482 37.29 29.16 16.60
C PRO A 482 36.69 30.52 16.20
N PRO A 483 35.38 30.60 15.88
CA PRO A 483 34.66 31.87 15.82
C PRO A 483 34.16 32.29 17.22
N PRO A 484 34.03 33.60 17.50
CA PRO A 484 33.86 34.13 18.85
C PRO A 484 32.39 34.23 19.31
N GLY A 485 32.17 33.93 20.59
CA GLY A 485 31.55 34.84 21.55
C GLY A 485 30.10 35.26 21.36
N TYR A 486 29.24 34.71 22.21
CA TYR A 486 27.97 35.29 22.63
C TYR A 486 28.13 36.69 23.22
N ARG A 487 27.35 37.65 22.71
CA ARG A 487 26.67 38.71 23.46
C ARG A 487 25.29 38.94 22.84
#